data_AF-A0A7X9I6M8-F1
#
_entry.id   AF-A0A7X9I6M8-F1
#
_cell.length_a   1.000
_cell.length_b   1.000
_cell.length_c   1.000
_cell.angle_alpha   90.00
_cell.angle_beta   90.00
_cell.angle_gamma   90.00
#
_symmetry.space_group_name_H-M   'P 1'
#
loop_
_entity.id
_entity.type
_entity.pdbx_description
1 polymer ?
#
loop_
_entity_poly.entity_id
_entity_poly.type
_entity_poly.pdbx_seq_one_letter_code
_entity_poly.pdbx_strand_id
1 'polypeptide(L)'
;MSVINKKNKYFIGAAVFLIAVFSFVNGDGYSVAALLCVLASVLTSFDKEDTAVKNPRLMQAVNLAGFVLAALIWLAKIYLNK
;
A
#
# COMPACT_ATOMS: atom_id res chain seq x y z
N MET A 1 2.18 13.33 -14.24
CA MET A 1 2.76 12.00 -14.50
C MET A 1 2.47 11.12 -13.29
N SER A 2 1.66 10.06 -13.42
CA SER A 2 1.46 9.13 -12.30
C SER A 2 2.79 8.42 -12.02
N VAL A 3 3.32 8.53 -10.80
CA VAL A 3 4.58 7.86 -10.40
C VAL A 3 4.44 6.32 -10.49
N ILE A 4 3.20 5.82 -10.43
CA ILE A 4 2.87 4.40 -10.59
C ILE A 4 2.13 4.23 -11.92
N ASN A 5 2.85 3.79 -12.95
CA ASN A 5 2.27 3.36 -14.22
C ASN A 5 1.82 1.89 -14.16
N LYS A 6 0.87 1.51 -15.03
CA LYS A 6 0.28 0.15 -15.11
C LYS A 6 1.32 -0.97 -15.16
N LYS A 7 2.47 -0.73 -15.82
CA LYS A 7 3.60 -1.68 -15.90
C LYS A 7 4.37 -1.82 -14.58
N ASN A 8 4.58 -0.72 -13.85
CA ASN A 8 5.41 -0.71 -12.66
C ASN A 8 4.62 -1.06 -11.38
N LYS A 9 3.30 -0.89 -11.41
CA LYS A 9 2.37 -1.21 -10.32
C LYS A 9 2.55 -2.62 -9.78
N TYR A 10 2.59 -3.62 -10.67
CA TYR A 10 2.74 -5.02 -10.26
C TYR A 10 4.14 -5.32 -9.71
N PHE A 11 5.16 -4.67 -10.25
CA PHE A 11 6.53 -4.80 -9.75
C PHE A 11 6.68 -4.19 -8.35
N ILE A 12 6.12 -3.00 -8.12
CA ILE A 12 6.08 -2.36 -6.80
C ILE A 12 5.26 -3.23 -5.83
N GLY A 13 4.12 -3.76 -6.27
CA GLY A 13 3.29 -4.67 -5.46
C GLY A 13 4.05 -5.93 -5.04
N ALA A 14 4.77 -6.56 -5.97
CA ALA A 14 5.60 -7.72 -5.67
C ALA A 14 6.73 -7.39 -4.68
N ALA A 15 7.39 -6.23 -4.84
CA ALA A 15 8.42 -5.77 -3.91
C ALA A 15 7.85 -5.54 -2.50
N VAL A 16 6.71 -4.84 -2.38
CA VAL A 16 6.03 -4.61 -1.09
C VAL A 16 5.61 -5.93 -0.45
N PHE A 17 5.12 -6.89 -1.23
CA PHE A 17 4.76 -8.21 -0.73
C PHE A 17 5.98 -8.97 -0.19
N LEU A 18 7.11 -8.97 -0.90
CA LEU A 18 8.35 -9.60 -0.43
C LEU A 18 8.84 -8.99 0.89
N ILE A 19 8.76 -7.66 1.03
CA ILE A 19 9.12 -6.99 2.27
C ILE A 19 8.14 -7.39 3.39
N ALA A 20 6.84 -7.52 3.10
CA ALA A 20 5.87 -7.98 4.08
C ALA A 20 6.16 -9.41 4.56
N VAL A 21 6.50 -10.33 3.65
CA VAL A 21 6.91 -11.70 4.00
C VAL A 21 8.19 -11.67 4.85
N PHE A 22 9.17 -10.85 4.49
CA PHE A 22 10.39 -10.69 5.28
C PHE A 22 10.09 -10.16 6.70
N SER A 23 9.26 -9.14 6.84
CA SER A 23 8.83 -8.63 8.15
C SER A 23 8.08 -9.69 8.96
N PHE A 24 7.26 -10.52 8.31
CA PHE A 24 6.54 -11.61 8.97
C PHE A 24 7.50 -12.67 9.53
N VAL A 25 8.50 -13.08 8.76
CA VAL A 25 9.52 -14.05 9.21
C VAL A 25 10.34 -13.51 10.39
N ASN A 26 10.54 -12.19 10.48
CA ASN A 26 11.21 -11.53 11.60
C ASN A 26 10.29 -11.24 12.81
N GLY A 27 9.03 -11.68 12.77
CA GLY A 27 8.06 -11.47 13.85
C GLY A 27 7.51 -10.04 13.96
N ASP A 28 7.76 -9.18 12.97
CA ASP A 28 7.33 -7.77 12.98
C ASP A 28 5.93 -7.59 12.41
N GLY A 29 4.92 -8.07 13.16
CA GLY A 29 3.52 -8.07 12.75
C GLY A 29 2.96 -6.68 12.44
N TYR A 30 3.45 -5.63 13.12
CA TYR A 30 3.05 -4.25 12.85
C TYR A 30 3.53 -3.79 11.46
N SER A 31 4.77 -4.09 11.09
CA SER A 31 5.27 -3.76 9.74
C SER A 31 4.54 -4.58 8.67
N VAL A 32 4.20 -5.84 8.95
CA VAL A 32 3.38 -6.65 8.03
C VAL A 32 2.03 -6.00 7.77
N ALA A 33 1.31 -5.59 8.82
CA ALA A 33 0.02 -4.93 8.68
C ALA A 33 0.12 -3.63 7.87
N ALA A 34 1.13 -2.80 8.17
CA ALA A 34 1.38 -1.57 7.41
C ALA A 34 1.68 -1.85 5.92
N LEU A 35 2.52 -2.85 5.64
CA LEU A 35 2.90 -3.21 4.27
C LEU A 35 1.75 -3.82 3.49
N LEU A 36 0.83 -4.54 4.13
CA LEU A 36 -0.41 -5.02 3.50
C LEU A 36 -1.34 -3.85 3.12
N CYS A 37 -1.44 -2.81 3.96
CA CYS A 37 -2.17 -1.59 3.61
C CYS A 37 -1.52 -0.87 2.42
N VAL A 38 -0.19 -0.77 2.39
CA VAL A 38 0.55 -0.22 1.24
C VAL A 38 0.33 -1.07 -0.01
N LEU A 39 0.32 -2.40 0.11
CA LEU A 39 0.06 -3.31 -1.00
C LEU A 39 -1.33 -3.09 -1.60
N ALA A 40 -2.36 -2.98 -0.76
CA ALA A 40 -3.72 -2.67 -1.20
C ALA A 40 -3.80 -1.30 -1.92
N SER A 41 -3.09 -0.29 -1.41
CA SER A 41 -2.99 1.03 -2.05
C SER A 41 -2.29 0.97 -3.41
N VAL A 42 -1.16 0.27 -3.51
CA VAL A 42 -0.44 0.09 -4.78
C VAL A 42 -1.32 -0.65 -5.77
N LEU A 43 -2.03 -1.71 -5.36
CA LEU A 43 -2.94 -2.49 -6.21
C LEU A 43 -4.23 -1.74 -6.57
N THR A 44 -4.63 -0.73 -5.81
CA THR A 44 -5.77 0.14 -6.14
C THR A 44 -5.35 1.39 -6.90
N SER A 45 -4.05 1.64 -7.07
CA SER A 45 -3.53 2.68 -7.94
C SER A 45 -3.93 2.42 -9.40
N PHE A 46 -4.46 3.44 -10.06
CA PHE A 46 -4.99 3.35 -11.42
C PHE A 46 -4.68 4.63 -12.18
N ASP A 47 -4.67 4.54 -13.50
CA ASP A 47 -4.55 5.73 -14.35
C ASP A 47 -5.89 6.46 -14.39
N LYS A 48 -5.90 7.77 -14.19
CA LYS A 48 -7.14 8.58 -14.20
C LYS A 48 -7.84 8.52 -15.56
N GLU A 49 -7.09 8.21 -16.61
CA GLU A 49 -7.60 8.05 -17.99
C GLU A 49 -8.06 6.62 -18.31
N ASP A 50 -8.00 5.68 -17.35
CA ASP A 50 -8.44 4.30 -17.55
C ASP A 50 -9.98 4.21 -17.56
N THR A 51 -10.56 4.07 -18.76
CA THR A 51 -12.01 3.98 -18.97
C THR A 51 -12.65 2.72 -18.38
N ALA A 52 -11.84 1.73 -17.98
CA ALA A 52 -12.34 0.55 -17.28
C ALA A 52 -12.75 0.84 -15.82
N VAL A 53 -12.31 1.97 -15.25
CA VAL A 53 -12.58 2.33 -13.86
C VAL A 53 -13.92 3.06 -13.73
N LYS A 54 -14.95 2.33 -13.30
CA LYS A 54 -16.32 2.86 -13.10
C LYS A 54 -16.40 4.00 -12.07
N ASN A 55 -15.57 3.98 -11.02
CA ASN A 55 -15.59 5.01 -9.96
C ASN A 55 -14.17 5.43 -9.53
N PRO A 56 -13.55 6.39 -10.25
CA PRO A 56 -12.17 6.80 -9.99
C PRO A 56 -12.00 7.53 -8.65
N ARG A 57 -13.02 8.26 -8.18
CA ARG A 57 -12.94 8.95 -6.87
C ARG A 57 -12.86 7.96 -5.71
N LEU A 58 -13.64 6.89 -5.76
CA LEU A 58 -13.61 5.84 -4.75
C LEU A 58 -12.26 5.12 -4.74
N MET A 59 -11.73 4.74 -5.91
CA MET A 59 -10.41 4.08 -5.97
C MET A 59 -9.28 4.99 -5.50
N GLN A 60 -9.34 6.30 -5.73
CA GLN A 60 -8.39 7.26 -5.17
C GLN A 60 -8.49 7.34 -3.65
N ALA A 61 -9.71 7.36 -3.10
CA ALA A 61 -9.93 7.37 -1.66
C ALA A 61 -9.36 6.11 -0.99
N VAL A 62 -9.59 4.94 -1.57
CA VAL A 62 -9.04 3.66 -1.07
C VAL A 62 -7.51 3.66 -1.13
N ASN A 63 -6.94 4.12 -2.24
CA ASN A 63 -5.49 4.22 -2.40
C ASN A 63 -4.87 5.15 -1.34
N LEU A 64 -5.46 6.34 -1.12
CA LEU A 64 -4.99 7.26 -0.09
C LEU A 64 -5.17 6.68 1.33
N ALA A 65 -6.30 6.05 1.60
CA ALA A 65 -6.62 5.48 2.89
C ALA A 65 -5.60 4.41 3.31
N GLY A 66 -5.19 3.51 2.42
CA GLY A 66 -4.19 2.49 2.76
C GLY A 66 -2.80 3.08 3.07
N PHE A 67 -2.39 4.18 2.42
CA PHE A 67 -1.14 4.88 2.78
C PHE A 67 -1.24 5.57 4.15
N VAL A 68 -2.37 6.22 4.44
CA VAL A 68 -2.61 6.87 5.73
C VAL A 68 -2.66 5.84 6.86
N LEU A 69 -3.35 4.71 6.65
CA LEU A 69 -3.40 3.61 7.62
C LEU A 69 -2.01 3.01 7.87
N ALA A 70 -1.22 2.79 6.81
CA ALA A 70 0.15 2.31 6.97
C ALA A 70 1.02 3.27 7.80
N ALA A 71 0.91 4.57 7.54
CA ALA A 71 1.61 5.60 8.31
C ALA A 71 1.17 5.61 9.78
N LEU A 72 -0.14 5.50 10.04
CA LEU A 72 -0.68 5.41 11.41
C LEU A 72 -0.19 4.15 12.14
N ILE A 73 -0.13 3.00 11.47
CA ILE A 73 0.38 1.76 12.07
C ILE A 73 1.87 1.91 12.43
N TRP A 74 2.69 2.51 11.56
CA TRP A 74 4.08 2.77 11.88
C TRP A 74 4.27 3.78 13.00
N LEU A 75 3.48 4.86 13.02
CA LEU A 75 3.50 5.83 14.12
C LEU A 75 3.08 5.18 15.44
N ALA A 76 2.03 4.36 15.43
CA ALA A 76 1.59 3.62 16.60
C ALA A 76 2.66 2.65 17.09
N LYS A 77 3.34 1.93 16.18
CA LYS A 77 4.47 1.07 16.52
C LYS A 77 5.60 1.86 17.19
N ILE A 78 6.00 3.01 16.64
CA ILE A 78 7.05 3.86 17.23
C ILE A 78 6.65 4.35 18.63
N TYR A 79 5.38 4.69 18.83
CA TYR A 79 4.90 5.22 20.10
C TYR A 79 4.68 4.13 21.18
N LEU A 80 4.22 2.93 20.77
CA LEU A 80 3.89 1.81 21.66
C LEU A 80 5.07 0.88 21.96
N ASN A 81 6.07 0.79 21.07
CA ASN A 81 7.35 0.09 21.35
C ASN A 81 8.41 1.03 21.96
N LYS A 82 7.99 2.10 22.64
CA LYS A 82 8.86 2.82 23.60
C LYS A 82 9.00 2.00 24.87
#